data_AF-A0A2N9ATR3-F1
#
_entry.id   AF-A0A2N9ATR3-F1
#
_cell.length_a   1.000
_cell.length_b   1.000
_cell.length_c   1.000
_cell.angle_alpha   90.00
_cell.angle_beta   90.00
_cell.angle_gamma   90.00
#
_symmetry.space_group_name_H-M   'P 1'
#
loop_
_entity.id
_entity.type
_entity.pdbx_description
1 polymer ?
#
loop_
_entity_poly.entity_id
_entity_poly.type
_entity_poly.pdbx_seq_one_letter_code
_entity_poly.pdbx_strand_id
1 'polypeptide(L)'
;MMRTRTSLAVPRGFRGSALLALVVLATPALADDKAACAEGISVVKAQAEKLAPEAVPQKLKRALKIAEREQGEGEFDECLEALDDAKRALPK
;
A
#
# COMPACT_ATOMS: atom_id res chain seq x y z
N MET A 1 23.26 62.54 4.18
CA MET A 1 23.45 62.20 2.75
C MET A 1 22.61 60.96 2.47
N MET A 2 21.38 61.14 1.97
CA MET A 2 20.99 60.94 0.56
C MET A 2 21.29 59.52 0.05
N ARG A 3 20.23 58.68 -0.05
CA ARG A 3 19.60 58.17 -1.30
C ARG A 3 20.39 56.97 -1.88
N THR A 4 19.81 55.80 -2.17
CA THR A 4 18.60 55.55 -2.96
C THR A 4 18.03 54.13 -2.71
N ARG A 5 16.70 54.03 -2.63
CA ARG A 5 15.93 52.81 -2.94
C ARG A 5 15.86 52.65 -4.46
N THR A 6 16.09 51.45 -5.00
CA THR A 6 15.38 50.88 -6.19
C THR A 6 15.97 49.53 -6.59
N SER A 7 15.17 48.47 -6.54
CA SER A 7 14.84 47.67 -7.74
C SER A 7 13.76 46.64 -7.42
N LEU A 8 12.52 46.93 -7.84
CA LEU A 8 11.80 46.21 -8.90
C LEU A 8 11.33 44.81 -8.43
N ALA A 9 10.19 44.74 -7.75
CA ALA A 9 8.90 44.48 -8.40
C ALA A 9 8.91 43.16 -9.21
N VAL A 10 8.72 42.04 -8.52
CA VAL A 10 8.29 40.79 -9.17
C VAL A 10 6.83 40.99 -9.62
N PRO A 11 6.51 40.82 -10.91
CA PRO A 11 5.16 41.02 -11.41
C PRO A 11 4.21 39.99 -10.80
N ARG A 12 3.21 40.49 -10.06
CA ARG A 12 1.92 39.82 -9.87
C ARG A 12 1.28 39.67 -11.25
N GLY A 13 1.28 38.47 -11.84
CA GLY A 13 0.54 38.29 -13.10
C GLY A 13 1.01 37.12 -13.96
N PHE A 14 0.96 35.91 -13.42
CA PHE A 14 0.96 34.66 -14.19
C PHE A 14 0.47 33.61 -13.17
N ARG A 15 -0.58 32.82 -13.36
CA ARG A 15 -1.28 32.33 -14.54
C ARG A 15 -2.71 31.99 -14.11
N GLY A 16 -3.62 31.93 -15.08
CA GLY A 16 -5.04 31.68 -14.87
C GLY A 16 -5.34 30.56 -13.88
N SER A 17 -6.20 30.89 -12.92
CA SER A 17 -6.92 29.91 -12.11
C SER A 17 -7.96 29.27 -13.03
N ALA A 18 -7.56 28.21 -13.73
CA ALA A 18 -8.48 27.26 -14.32
C ALA A 18 -8.28 25.95 -13.56
N LEU A 19 -9.13 25.77 -12.54
CA LEU A 19 -9.42 24.48 -11.93
C LEU A 19 -9.82 23.49 -13.04
N LEU A 20 -8.90 22.63 -13.46
CA LEU A 20 -9.28 21.36 -14.08
C LEU A 20 -8.89 20.24 -13.12
N ALA A 21 -9.93 19.66 -12.53
CA ALA A 21 -9.87 18.44 -11.76
C ALA A 21 -9.21 17.34 -12.61
N LEU A 22 -7.98 16.98 -12.27
CA LEU A 22 -7.38 15.71 -12.67
C LEU A 22 -8.10 14.62 -11.88
N VAL A 23 -9.16 14.08 -12.49
CA VAL A 23 -9.85 12.89 -12.00
C VAL A 23 -8.85 11.75 -11.95
N VAL A 24 -8.71 11.21 -10.76
CA VAL A 24 -7.88 10.08 -10.35
C VAL A 24 -8.17 8.86 -11.21
N LEU A 25 -7.18 8.39 -11.99
CA LEU A 25 -7.21 7.10 -12.71
C LEU A 25 -6.32 6.03 -12.05
N ALA A 26 -5.91 6.21 -10.79
CA ALA A 26 -5.08 5.25 -10.05
C ALA A 26 -5.88 4.12 -9.36
N THR A 27 -7.14 3.91 -9.77
CA THR A 27 -8.04 2.93 -9.13
C THR A 27 -7.89 1.47 -9.56
N PRO A 28 -7.46 1.10 -10.79
CA PRO A 28 -7.55 -0.30 -11.20
C PRO A 28 -6.47 -1.19 -10.54
N ALA A 29 -5.27 -0.65 -10.29
CA ALA A 29 -4.19 -1.42 -9.64
C ALA A 29 -4.55 -1.76 -8.18
N LEU A 30 -4.95 -0.75 -7.39
CA LEU A 30 -5.33 -0.97 -5.98
C LEU A 30 -6.52 -1.91 -5.79
N ALA A 31 -7.48 -1.92 -6.72
CA ALA A 31 -8.62 -2.84 -6.64
C ALA A 31 -8.21 -4.29 -6.92
N ASP A 32 -7.28 -4.50 -7.85
CA ASP A 32 -6.70 -5.80 -8.15
C ASP A 32 -5.89 -6.32 -6.95
N ASP A 33 -5.02 -5.48 -6.39
CA ASP A 33 -4.19 -5.81 -5.23
C ASP A 33 -5.03 -6.15 -3.98
N LYS A 34 -6.13 -5.41 -3.76
CA LYS A 34 -7.09 -5.72 -2.68
C LYS A 34 -7.70 -7.11 -2.83
N ALA A 35 -8.13 -7.48 -4.03
CA ALA A 35 -8.72 -8.78 -4.30
C ALA A 35 -7.67 -9.88 -4.16
N ALA A 36 -6.48 -9.67 -4.73
CA ALA A 36 -5.36 -10.59 -4.65
C ALA A 36 -4.89 -10.84 -3.20
N CYS A 37 -4.85 -9.80 -2.38
CA CYS A 37 -4.53 -9.91 -0.95
C CYS A 37 -5.60 -10.74 -0.21
N ALA A 38 -6.89 -10.43 -0.39
CA ALA A 38 -7.98 -11.15 0.28
C ALA A 38 -8.01 -12.64 -0.10
N GLU A 39 -7.84 -12.95 -1.39
CA GLU A 39 -7.77 -14.33 -1.88
C GLU A 39 -6.53 -15.04 -1.35
N GLY A 40 -5.36 -14.38 -1.41
CA GLY A 40 -4.11 -14.93 -0.93
C GLY A 40 -4.13 -15.28 0.56
N ILE A 41 -4.70 -14.42 1.41
CA ILE A 41 -4.91 -14.71 2.85
C ILE A 41 -5.75 -15.98 3.01
N SER A 42 -6.85 -16.08 2.26
CA SER A 42 -7.77 -17.23 2.33
C SER A 42 -7.06 -18.53 1.92
N VAL A 43 -6.29 -18.51 0.84
CA VAL A 43 -5.52 -19.66 0.34
C VAL A 43 -4.46 -20.10 1.34
N VAL A 44 -3.70 -19.16 1.93
CA VAL A 44 -2.64 -19.50 2.88
C VAL A 44 -3.22 -20.01 4.20
N LYS A 45 -4.35 -19.44 4.68
CA LYS A 45 -5.08 -19.97 5.85
C LYS A 45 -5.55 -21.40 5.62
N ALA A 46 -6.16 -21.68 4.47
CA ALA A 46 -6.61 -23.03 4.12
C ALA A 46 -5.45 -24.04 4.03
N GLN A 47 -4.24 -23.60 3.66
CA GLN A 47 -3.05 -24.44 3.71
C GLN A 47 -2.56 -24.65 5.14
N ALA A 48 -2.57 -23.59 5.98
CA ALA A 48 -2.20 -23.68 7.37
C ALA A 48 -3.13 -24.61 8.18
N GLU A 49 -4.43 -24.62 7.86
CA GLU A 49 -5.44 -25.51 8.48
C GLU A 49 -5.21 -26.99 8.20
N LYS A 50 -4.49 -27.34 7.11
CA LYS A 50 -4.11 -28.73 6.81
C LYS A 50 -2.94 -29.21 7.67
N LEU A 51 -2.24 -28.31 8.34
CA LEU A 51 -1.12 -28.66 9.21
C LEU A 51 -1.64 -28.99 10.61
N ALA A 52 -0.94 -29.89 11.30
CA ALA A 52 -1.14 -30.04 12.72
C ALA A 52 -0.82 -28.70 13.44
N PRO A 53 -1.55 -28.30 14.51
CA PRO A 53 -1.37 -27.00 15.16
C PRO A 53 0.06 -26.70 15.62
N GLU A 54 0.79 -27.73 16.05
CA GLU A 54 2.20 -27.70 16.44
C GLU A 54 3.16 -27.63 15.25
N ALA A 55 2.72 -28.04 14.06
CA ALA A 55 3.49 -28.01 12.82
C ALA A 55 3.37 -26.67 12.08
N VAL A 56 2.44 -25.78 12.45
CA VAL A 56 2.28 -24.45 11.85
C VAL A 56 3.45 -23.55 12.26
N PRO A 57 4.34 -23.14 11.33
CA PRO A 57 5.53 -22.36 11.69
C PRO A 57 5.16 -20.99 12.26
N GLN A 58 5.90 -20.53 13.28
CA GLN A 58 5.67 -19.20 13.87
C GLN A 58 5.84 -18.07 12.84
N LYS A 59 6.75 -18.23 11.88
CA LYS A 59 6.94 -17.28 10.77
C LYS A 59 5.66 -17.17 9.93
N LEU A 60 5.00 -18.29 9.63
CA LEU A 60 3.73 -18.32 8.90
C LEU A 60 2.62 -17.60 9.67
N LYS A 61 2.47 -17.86 10.98
CA LYS A 61 1.48 -17.18 11.83
C LYS A 61 1.69 -15.67 11.85
N ARG A 62 2.94 -15.23 11.99
CA ARG A 62 3.30 -13.80 12.00
C ARG A 62 3.02 -13.14 10.65
N ALA A 63 3.44 -13.76 9.55
CA ALA A 63 3.23 -13.23 8.21
C ALA A 63 1.73 -13.10 7.87
N LEU A 64 0.93 -14.11 8.21
CA LEU A 64 -0.53 -14.03 8.08
C LEU A 64 -1.14 -12.87 8.89
N LYS A 65 -0.71 -12.70 10.15
CA LYS A 65 -1.19 -11.59 10.99
C LYS A 65 -0.81 -10.22 10.42
N ILE A 66 0.34 -10.11 9.74
CA ILE A 66 0.73 -8.88 9.04
C ILE A 66 -0.20 -8.67 7.85
N ALA A 67 -0.33 -9.65 6.95
CA ALA A 67 -1.21 -9.55 5.78
C ALA A 67 -2.66 -9.16 6.16
N GLU A 68 -3.22 -9.74 7.22
CA GLU A 68 -4.55 -9.38 7.71
C GLU A 68 -4.64 -7.94 8.23
N ARG A 69 -3.59 -7.44 8.88
CA ARG A 69 -3.53 -6.04 9.35
C ARG A 69 -3.47 -5.10 8.15
N GLU A 70 -2.55 -5.34 7.21
CA GLU A 70 -2.38 -4.49 6.03
C GLU A 70 -3.65 -4.47 5.16
N GLN A 71 -4.32 -5.62 4.98
CA GLN A 71 -5.63 -5.69 4.32
C GLN A 71 -6.71 -4.82 5.01
N GLY A 72 -6.67 -4.72 6.34
CA GLY A 72 -7.57 -3.89 7.13
C GLY A 72 -7.21 -2.40 7.10
N GLU A 73 -5.93 -2.08 6.94
CA GLU A 73 -5.40 -0.73 6.83
C GLU A 73 -5.49 -0.17 5.40
N GLY A 74 -5.66 -1.04 4.39
CA GLY A 74 -5.76 -0.67 2.98
C GLY A 74 -4.42 -0.61 2.25
N GLU A 75 -3.36 -1.07 2.90
CA GLU A 75 -1.98 -1.15 2.41
C GLU A 75 -1.81 -2.49 1.66
N PHE A 76 -2.34 -2.56 0.43
CA PHE A 76 -2.50 -3.83 -0.28
C PHE A 76 -1.19 -4.37 -0.85
N ASP A 77 -0.26 -3.52 -1.24
CA ASP A 77 1.08 -3.92 -1.69
C ASP A 77 1.88 -4.55 -0.54
N GLU A 78 1.85 -3.96 0.66
CA GLU A 78 2.45 -4.52 1.86
C GLU A 78 1.78 -5.84 2.27
N CYS A 79 0.45 -5.96 2.05
CA CYS A 79 -0.22 -7.24 2.22
C CYS A 79 0.34 -8.31 1.28
N LEU A 80 0.53 -8.00 0.00
CA LEU A 80 1.05 -8.95 -0.98
C LEU A 80 2.48 -9.38 -0.63
N GLU A 81 3.33 -8.46 -0.15
CA GLU A 81 4.65 -8.80 0.36
C GLU A 81 4.58 -9.75 1.56
N ALA A 82 3.71 -9.45 2.53
CA ALA A 82 3.49 -10.32 3.70
C ALA A 82 2.95 -11.70 3.30
N LEU A 83 2.14 -11.80 2.25
CA LEU A 83 1.68 -13.06 1.69
C LEU A 83 2.80 -13.86 1.04
N ASP A 84 3.75 -13.21 0.37
CA ASP A 84 4.93 -13.88 -0.18
C ASP A 84 5.76 -14.51 0.94
N ASP A 85 5.95 -13.77 2.03
CA ASP A 85 6.59 -14.27 3.26
C ASP A 85 5.83 -15.43 3.90
N ALA A 86 4.50 -15.36 3.93
CA ALA A 86 3.65 -16.43 4.45
C ALA A 86 3.78 -17.70 3.59
N LYS A 87 3.71 -17.57 2.26
CA LYS A 87 3.90 -18.69 1.31
C LYS A 87 5.27 -19.35 1.47
N ARG A 88 6.33 -18.57 1.65
CA ARG A 88 7.70 -19.08 1.90
C ARG A 88 7.84 -19.79 3.24
N ALA A 89 7.00 -19.45 4.21
CA ALA A 89 6.99 -20.06 5.53
C ALA A 89 6.12 -21.33 5.62
N LEU A 90 5.39 -21.71 4.56
CA LEU A 90 4.71 -22.99 4.51
C LEU A 90 5.73 -24.13 4.47
N PRO A 91 5.51 -25.22 5.22
CA PRO A 91 6.31 -26.43 5.07
C PRO A 91 6.09 -27.02 3.66
N LYS A 92 7.16 -27.55 3.07
CA LYS A 92 7.13 -28.17 1.74
C LYS A 92 6.60 -29.60 1.77
#